data_AF-A0A929RPE8-F1
#
_entry.id   AF-A0A929RPE8-F1
#
_cell.length_a   1.000
_cell.length_b   1.000
_cell.length_c   1.000
_cell.angle_alpha   90.00
_cell.angle_beta   90.00
_cell.angle_gamma   90.00
#
_symmetry.space_group_name_H-M   'P 1'
#
loop_
_entity.id
_entity.type
_entity.pdbx_description
1 polymer ?
#
loop_
_entity_poly.entity_id
_entity_poly.type
_entity_poly.pdbx_seq_one_letter_code
_entity_poly.pdbx_strand_id
1 'polypeptide(L)' 'MEIDMTALRMVENEKGISLETLVDAIEEALLKAYHNLPGAISQARIEIDKKTGRVTVMAMDEDEDGNPIGEF' A
#
# COMPACT_ATOMS: atom_id res chain seq x y z
N MET A 1 7.59 6.23 2.38
CA MET A 1 8.48 5.22 1.75
C MET A 1 8.41 5.43 0.25
N GLU A 2 9.46 5.12 -0.50
CA GLU A 2 9.47 5.24 -1.97
C GLU A 2 9.99 3.93 -2.58
N ILE A 3 9.36 3.49 -3.66
CA ILE A 3 9.70 2.27 -4.39
C ILE A 3 10.33 2.67 -5.73
N ASP A 4 11.40 1.98 -6.11
CA ASP A 4 12.03 2.19 -7.40
C ASP A 4 11.15 1.62 -8.53
N MET A 5 10.47 2.52 -9.26
CA MET A 5 9.59 2.15 -10.37
C MET A 5 10.36 1.59 -11.57
N THR A 6 11.65 1.92 -11.71
CA THR A 6 12.49 1.39 -12.79
C THR A 6 12.73 -0.10 -12.58
N ALA A 7 13.02 -0.50 -11.35
CA ALA A 7 13.15 -1.90 -10.97
C ALA A 7 11.85 -2.68 -11.20
N LEU A 8 10.69 -2.12 -10.82
CA LEU A 8 9.40 -2.78 -11.07
C LEU A 8 9.12 -2.98 -12.56
N ARG A 9 9.43 -2.00 -13.41
CA ARG A 9 9.28 -2.12 -14.86
C ARG A 9 10.24 -3.16 -15.46
N MET A 10 11.44 -3.30 -14.89
CA MET A 10 12.37 -4.36 -15.30
C MET A 10 11.81 -5.74 -14.96
N VAL A 11 11.20 -5.90 -13.77
CA VAL A 11 10.53 -7.16 -13.37
C VAL A 11 9.31 -7.45 -14.26
N GLU A 12 8.51 -6.43 -14.62
CA GLU A 12 7.41 -6.58 -15.57
C GLU A 12 7.91 -7.18 -16.90
N ASN A 13 9.02 -6.65 -17.42
CA ASN A 13 9.58 -7.11 -18.68
C ASN A 13 10.17 -8.54 -18.58
N GLU A 14 10.86 -8.84 -17.48
CA GLU A 14 11.52 -10.15 -17.29
C GLU A 14 10.53 -11.28 -16.97
N LYS A 15 9.53 -11.00 -16.12
CA LYS A 15 8.57 -12.00 -15.65
C LYS A 15 7.30 -12.05 -16.50
N GLY A 16 7.08 -11.07 -17.36
CA GLY A 16 5.84 -10.94 -18.15
C GLY A 16 4.61 -10.66 -17.28
N ILE A 17 4.80 -10.09 -16.09
CA ILE A 17 3.74 -9.75 -15.15
C ILE A 17 3.46 -8.26 -15.28
N SER A 18 2.21 -7.88 -15.49
CA SER A 18 1.82 -6.47 -15.59
C SER A 18 2.27 -5.67 -14.36
N LEU A 19 2.74 -4.43 -14.59
CA LEU A 19 3.13 -3.51 -13.51
C LEU A 19 2.02 -3.34 -12.46
N GLU A 20 0.76 -3.36 -12.88
CA GLU A 20 -0.41 -3.34 -11.98
C GLU A 20 -0.37 -4.47 -10.96
N THR A 21 -0.28 -5.72 -11.43
CA THR A 21 -0.23 -6.90 -10.56
C THR A 21 0.96 -6.87 -9.59
N LEU A 22 2.12 -6.34 -10.02
CA LEU A 22 3.26 -6.17 -9.14
C LEU A 22 2.98 -5.13 -8.05
N VAL A 23 2.36 -4.01 -8.41
CA VAL A 23 1.99 -2.95 -7.47
C VAL A 23 0.97 -3.46 -6.46
N ASP A 24 -0.11 -4.12 -6.90
CA ASP A 24 -1.13 -4.71 -6.02
C ASP A 24 -0.49 -5.69 -5.01
N ALA A 25 0.37 -6.59 -5.48
CA ALA A 25 1.05 -7.54 -4.61
C ALA A 25 1.94 -6.86 -3.56
N ILE A 26 2.58 -5.74 -3.91
CA ILE A 26 3.40 -4.96 -2.98
C ILE A 26 2.52 -4.21 -1.98
N GLU A 27 1.40 -3.63 -2.41
CA GLU A 27 0.43 -2.98 -1.52
C GLU A 27 -0.08 -3.97 -0.46
N GLU A 28 -0.46 -5.19 -0.85
CA GLU A 28 -0.88 -6.24 0.07
C GLU A 28 0.23 -6.64 1.05
N ALA A 29 1.46 -6.81 0.54
CA ALA A 29 2.60 -7.17 1.38
C ALA A 29 2.92 -6.08 2.42
N LEU A 30 2.88 -4.81 1.99
CA LEU A 30 3.10 -3.67 2.87
C LEU A 30 1.95 -3.50 3.88
N LEU A 31 0.71 -3.72 3.48
CA LEU A 31 -0.44 -3.67 4.38
C LEU A 31 -0.32 -4.74 5.46
N LYS A 32 0.05 -5.96 5.07
CA LYS A 32 0.31 -7.04 6.02
C LYS A 32 1.47 -6.71 6.97
N ALA A 33 2.53 -6.09 6.48
CA ALA A 33 3.63 -5.63 7.32
C ALA A 33 3.16 -4.54 8.30
N TYR A 34 2.35 -3.59 7.84
CA TYR A 34 1.75 -2.55 8.68
C TYR A 34 0.92 -3.15 9.81
N HIS A 35 0.02 -4.11 9.52
CA HIS A 35 -0.80 -4.78 10.54
C HIS A 35 -0.01 -5.57 11.59
N ASN A 36 1.25 -5.90 11.34
CA ASN A 36 2.11 -6.55 12.35
C ASN A 36 2.77 -5.55 13.32
N LEU A 37 2.64 -4.25 13.07
CA LEU A 37 3.17 -3.22 13.96
C LEU A 37 2.23 -3.01 15.16
N PRO A 38 2.76 -2.75 16.36
CA PRO A 38 1.94 -2.41 17.52
C PRO A 38 1.21 -1.08 17.27
N GLY A 39 -0.10 -1.06 17.51
CA GLY A 39 -0.95 0.11 17.27
C GLY A 39 -1.36 0.31 15.81
N ALA A 40 -1.22 -0.71 14.96
CA ALA A 40 -1.75 -0.67 13.60
C ALA A 40 -3.28 -0.59 13.60
N ILE A 41 -3.81 0.27 12.74
CA ILE A 41 -5.25 0.46 12.54
C ILE A 41 -5.76 -0.63 11.60
N SER A 42 -6.86 -1.30 11.98
CA SER A 42 -7.44 -2.41 11.21
C SER A 42 -7.93 -1.98 9.83
N GLN A 43 -8.54 -0.80 9.72
CA GLN A 43 -8.90 -0.19 8.46
C GLN A 43 -7.77 0.66 7.91
N ALA A 44 -6.71 -0.01 7.45
CA ALA A 44 -5.65 0.64 6.71
C ALA A 44 -5.63 0.17 5.25
N ARG A 45 -5.25 1.08 4.36
CA ARG A 45 -4.93 0.82 2.96
C ARG A 45 -3.57 1.40 2.64
N ILE A 46 -2.84 0.70 1.79
CA ILE A 46 -1.61 1.20 1.18
C ILE A 46 -1.94 1.63 -0.24
N GLU A 47 -1.45 2.81 -0.64
CA GLU A 47 -1.50 3.26 -2.03
C GLU A 47 -0.09 3.59 -2.53
N ILE A 48 0.23 3.13 -3.72
CA ILE A 48 1.50 3.40 -4.40
C ILE A 48 1.22 4.25 -5.64
N ASP A 49 1.81 5.44 -5.69
CA ASP A 49 1.78 6.27 -6.89
C ASP A 49 2.65 5.63 -7.99
N LYS A 50 2.02 5.08 -9.03
CA LYS A 50 2.70 4.34 -10.11
C LYS A 50 3.62 5.20 -10.99
N LYS A 51 3.65 6.52 -10.80
CA LYS A 51 4.53 7.43 -11.56
C LYS A 51 5.81 7.75 -10.79
N THR A 52 5.69 7.97 -9.48
CA THR A 52 6.76 8.42 -8.59
C THR A 52 7.29 7.32 -7.69
N GLY A 53 6.53 6.23 -7.50
CA GLY A 53 6.83 5.18 -6.53
C GLY A 53 6.53 5.55 -5.08
N ARG A 54 5.87 6.70 -4.85
CA ARG A 54 5.57 7.16 -3.49
C ARG A 54 4.52 6.25 -2.85
N VAL A 55 4.85 5.74 -1.68
CA VAL A 55 3.96 4.91 -0.87
C VAL A 55 3.30 5.76 0.21
N THR A 56 1.97 5.70 0.27
CA THR A 56 1.14 6.36 1.28
C THR A 56 0.35 5.31 2.05
N VAL A 57 0.32 5.44 3.38
CA VAL A 57 -0.53 4.63 4.25
C VAL A 57 -1.74 5.49 4.60
N MET A 58 -2.92 5.04 4.23
CA MET A 58 -4.19 5.64 4.61
C MET A 58 -4.81 4.75 5.69
N ALA A 59 -4.68 5.19 6.93
CA ALA A 59 -5.30 4.51 8.06
C ALA A 59 -6.54 5.31 8.49
N MET A 60 -7.69 4.66 8.47
CA MET A 60 -8.95 5.21 8.91
C MET A 60 -9.14 4.79 10.36
N ASP A 61 -9.01 5.75 11.27
CA ASP A 61 -9.42 5.53 12.65
C ASP A 61 -10.92 5.20 12.64
N GLU A 62 -11.37 4.25 13.45
CA GLU A 62 -12.79 3.97 13.68
C GLU A 62 -13.09 4.18 15.16
N ASP A 63 -14.20 4.84 15.47
CA ASP A 63 -14.64 5.01 16.86
C ASP A 63 -15.17 3.70 17.44
N GLU A 64 -15.53 3.69 18.73
CA GLU A 64 -16.02 2.50 19.44
C GLU A 64 -17.31 1.89 18.84
N ASP A 65 -17.97 2.59 17.92
CA ASP A 65 -19.21 2.21 17.24
C ASP A 65 -18.97 1.78 15.76
N GLY A 66 -17.71 1.80 15.30
CA GLY A 66 -17.31 1.42 13.94
C GLY A 66 -17.52 2.54 12.90
N ASN A 67 -17.64 3.78 13.35
CA ASN A 67 -17.73 4.93 12.44
C ASN A 67 -16.33 5.49 12.17
N PRO A 68 -16.02 5.89 10.92
CA PRO A 68 -14.72 6.44 10.58
C PRO A 68 -14.50 7.81 11.26
N ILE A 69 -13.46 7.90 12.08
CA ILE A 69 -12.95 9.15 12.65
C ILE A 69 -11.84 9.68 11.73
N GLY A 70 -12.22 10.56 10.81
CA GLY A 70 -11.29 11.27 9.92
C GLY A 70 -12.02 12.39 9.18
N GLU A 71 -11.57 13.64 9.39
CA GLU A 71 -12.11 14.80 8.69
C GLU A 71 -11.71 14.75 7.20
N PHE A 72 -12.70 14.95 6.33
CA PHE A 72 -12.60 14.95 4.86
C PHE A 72 -11.76 16.11 4.30
#